data_AF-A0A419DZM6-F1
#
_entry.id   AF-A0A419DZM6-F1
#
_cell.length_a   1.000
_cell.length_b   1.000
_cell.length_c   1.000
_cell.angle_alpha   90.00
_cell.angle_beta   90.00
_cell.angle_gamma   90.00
#
_symmetry.space_group_name_H-M   'P 1'
#
loop_
_entity.id
_entity.type
_entity.pdbx_description
1 polymer ?
#
loop_
_entity_poly.entity_id
_entity_poly.type
_entity_poly.pdbx_seq_one_letter_code
_entity_poly.pdbx_strand_id
1 'polypeptide(L)'
;MGGYYEESLRHFVKSKGIQRNVADAYLSISKRIHSNPYGDIGLRDWAEIRPATIRDRIYLVLKKKKDPLHFETIAKTINEVGFDRRVALASTVHNELIKDNRFVLVGRGMYALGEYGYEPGTAKTVIKRVLQKHGPLKPNDVISHVKKERLFKPNTVLINLQDKNWFKRLPDGRYHVREA
;
A
#
# COMPACT_ATOMS: atom_id res chain seq x y z
N MET A 1 -1.92 11.17 -3.31
CA MET A 1 -2.30 12.51 -3.73
C MET A 1 -1.87 13.61 -2.74
N GLY A 2 -1.09 13.32 -1.68
CA GLY A 2 -0.41 14.38 -0.90
C GLY A 2 0.62 15.24 -1.67
N GLY A 3 1.13 14.77 -2.81
CA GLY A 3 2.10 15.51 -3.64
C GLY A 3 1.54 16.76 -4.33
N TYR A 4 0.23 16.79 -4.60
CA TYR A 4 -0.39 17.92 -5.31
C TYR A 4 -0.45 19.20 -4.47
N TYR A 5 -0.55 19.08 -3.15
CA TYR A 5 -0.57 20.26 -2.26
C TYR A 5 0.75 21.02 -2.34
N GLU A 6 1.88 20.32 -2.20
CA GLU A 6 3.18 20.97 -2.22
C GLU A 6 3.56 21.52 -3.59
N GLU A 7 3.18 20.82 -4.65
CA GLU A 7 3.38 21.32 -6.01
C GLU A 7 2.54 22.57 -6.28
N SER A 8 1.26 22.56 -5.87
CA SER A 8 0.35 23.71 -6.01
C SER A 8 0.82 24.90 -5.17
N LEU A 9 1.28 24.65 -3.94
CA LEU A 9 1.82 25.67 -3.05
C LEU A 9 3.07 26.31 -3.66
N ARG A 10 4.00 25.49 -4.16
CA ARG A 10 5.21 25.98 -4.84
C ARG A 10 4.87 26.83 -6.06
N HIS A 11 3.92 26.38 -6.88
CA HIS A 11 3.47 27.14 -8.04
C HIS A 11 2.81 28.47 -7.62
N PHE A 12 1.97 28.46 -6.59
CA PHE A 12 1.31 29.65 -6.06
C PHE A 12 2.31 30.67 -5.50
N VAL A 13 3.25 30.23 -4.66
CA VAL A 13 4.34 31.05 -4.10
C VAL A 13 5.14 31.70 -5.23
N LYS A 14 5.52 30.93 -6.25
CA LYS A 14 6.24 31.44 -7.42
C LYS A 14 5.42 32.43 -8.25
N SER A 15 4.14 32.13 -8.48
CA SER A 15 3.23 32.97 -9.27
C SER A 15 2.88 34.29 -8.59
N LYS A 16 2.79 34.31 -7.25
CA LYS A 16 2.45 35.50 -6.47
C LYS A 16 3.65 36.25 -5.91
N GLY A 17 4.86 35.70 -6.04
CA GLY A 17 6.09 36.34 -5.55
C GLY A 17 6.13 36.52 -4.03
N ILE A 18 5.36 35.73 -3.29
CA ILE A 18 5.31 35.80 -1.81
C ILE A 18 6.30 34.82 -1.19
N GLN A 19 6.74 35.07 0.04
CA GLN A 19 7.54 34.11 0.77
C GLN A 19 6.70 32.93 1.27
N ARG A 20 7.30 31.74 1.35
CA ARG A 20 6.61 30.50 1.72
C ARG A 20 5.98 30.56 3.11
N ASN A 21 6.70 31.07 4.11
CA ASN A 21 6.20 31.26 5.48
C ASN A 21 4.92 32.13 5.53
N VAL A 22 4.84 33.16 4.68
CA VAL A 22 3.65 34.02 4.57
C VAL A 22 2.49 33.23 3.95
N ALA A 23 2.74 32.45 2.89
CA ALA A 23 1.73 31.58 2.29
C ALA A 23 1.21 30.54 3.29
N ASP A 24 2.11 29.89 4.03
CA ASP A 24 1.77 28.90 5.06
C ASP A 24 0.95 29.53 6.19
N ALA A 25 1.28 30.75 6.62
CA ALA A 25 0.50 31.48 7.62
C ALA A 25 -0.94 31.75 7.14
N TYR A 26 -1.14 32.21 5.90
CA TYR A 26 -2.48 32.40 5.34
C TYR A 26 -3.25 31.08 5.20
N LEU A 27 -2.58 30.01 4.75
CA LEU A 27 -3.21 28.70 4.59
C LEU A 27 -3.57 28.06 5.92
N SER A 28 -2.83 28.34 7.00
CA SER A 28 -3.12 27.85 8.35
C SER A 28 -4.47 28.34 8.90
N ILE A 29 -4.94 29.50 8.44
CA ILE A 29 -6.23 30.09 8.82
C ILE A 29 -7.39 29.41 8.07
N SER A 30 -7.11 28.81 6.91
CA SER A 30 -8.13 28.19 6.07
C SER A 30 -8.69 26.92 6.70
N LYS A 31 -9.99 26.92 7.00
CA LYS A 31 -10.73 25.72 7.46
C LYS A 31 -10.79 24.59 6.42
N ARG A 32 -10.40 24.88 5.17
CA ARG A 32 -10.36 23.91 4.07
C ARG A 32 -9.04 23.17 3.99
N ILE A 33 -7.98 23.67 4.64
CA ILE A 33 -6.69 23.02 4.72
C ILE A 33 -6.56 22.34 6.07
N HIS A 34 -6.07 21.10 6.08
CA HIS A 34 -5.90 20.33 7.30
C HIS A 34 -4.62 19.51 7.22
N SER A 35 -4.10 19.13 8.40
CA SER A 35 -2.95 18.26 8.56
C SER A 35 -3.39 16.91 9.15
N ASN A 36 -2.94 15.80 8.57
CA ASN A 36 -3.20 14.48 9.14
C ASN A 36 -2.19 14.13 10.27
N PRO A 37 -2.40 13.05 11.03
CA PRO A 37 -1.47 12.61 12.08
C PRO A 37 -0.06 12.24 11.61
N TYR A 38 0.15 12.09 10.29
CA TYR A 38 1.47 11.88 9.68
C TYR A 38 2.15 13.19 9.25
N GLY A 39 1.52 14.33 9.49
CA GLY A 39 2.03 15.65 9.09
C GLY A 39 1.80 16.01 7.63
N ASP A 40 1.04 15.21 6.86
CA ASP A 40 0.67 15.60 5.49
C ASP A 40 -0.38 16.71 5.53
N ILE A 41 -0.21 17.72 4.68
CA ILE A 41 -1.11 18.86 4.56
C ILE A 41 -1.83 18.80 3.21
N GLY A 42 -3.12 19.14 3.21
CA GLY A 42 -3.91 19.23 2.00
C GLY A 42 -5.34 19.62 2.27
N LEU A 43 -6.21 19.41 1.27
CA LEU A 43 -7.64 19.70 1.43
C LEU A 43 -8.26 18.75 2.46
N ARG A 44 -9.08 19.32 3.36
CA ARG A 44 -9.80 18.60 4.41
C ARG A 44 -10.69 17.48 3.86
N ASP A 45 -11.18 17.63 2.63
CA ASP A 45 -12.08 16.66 1.98
C ASP A 45 -11.32 15.45 1.41
N TRP A 46 -9.98 15.51 1.35
CA TRP A 46 -9.17 14.39 0.89
C TRP A 46 -9.11 13.31 1.96
N ALA A 47 -9.43 12.07 1.58
CA ALA A 47 -9.31 10.90 2.46
C ALA A 47 -7.89 10.68 3.00
N GLU A 48 -6.86 11.15 2.27
CA GLU A 48 -5.46 11.12 2.72
C GLU A 48 -5.18 12.09 3.88
N ILE A 49 -5.96 13.17 3.97
CA ILE A 49 -5.79 14.24 4.97
C ILE A 49 -6.74 14.02 6.15
N ARG A 50 -7.99 13.66 5.88
CA ARG A 50 -9.00 13.39 6.90
C ARG A 50 -9.66 12.03 6.65
N PRO A 51 -9.06 10.93 7.11
CA PRO A 51 -9.63 9.60 6.94
C PRO A 51 -10.85 9.42 7.86
N ALA A 52 -12.04 9.72 7.33
CA ALA A 52 -13.30 9.67 8.07
C ALA A 52 -13.74 8.24 8.35
N THR A 53 -13.55 7.33 7.38
CA THR A 53 -13.95 5.92 7.51
C THR A 53 -12.79 5.02 7.89
N ILE A 54 -13.10 3.83 8.41
CA ILE A 54 -12.10 2.80 8.69
C ILE A 54 -11.33 2.40 7.41
N ARG A 55 -11.99 2.40 6.24
CA ARG A 55 -11.37 2.10 4.94
C ARG A 55 -10.33 3.13 4.56
N ASP A 56 -10.62 4.41 4.78
CA ASP A 56 -9.66 5.49 4.49
C ASP A 56 -8.44 5.42 5.42
N ARG A 57 -8.65 5.02 6.69
CA ARG A 57 -7.55 4.78 7.64
C ARG A 57 -6.68 3.61 7.19
N ILE A 58 -7.30 2.50 6.79
CA ILE A 58 -6.60 1.33 6.23
C ILE A 58 -5.80 1.73 4.99
N TYR A 59 -6.42 2.49 4.08
CA TYR A 59 -5.78 3.01 2.88
C TYR A 59 -4.55 3.83 3.22
N LEU A 60 -4.67 4.77 4.15
CA LEU A 60 -3.56 5.63 4.56
C LEU A 60 -2.41 4.83 5.18
N VAL A 61 -2.70 3.86 6.05
CA VAL A 61 -1.70 2.99 6.68
C VAL A 61 -0.94 2.18 5.64
N LEU A 62 -1.65 1.51 4.73
CA LEU A 62 -1.02 0.74 3.65
C LEU A 62 -0.24 1.65 2.69
N LYS A 63 -0.75 2.85 2.41
CA LYS A 63 -0.09 3.83 1.56
C LYS A 63 1.23 4.30 2.15
N LYS A 64 1.25 4.60 3.45
CA LYS A 64 2.45 5.05 4.18
C LYS A 64 3.50 3.94 4.33
N LYS A 65 3.06 2.72 4.64
CA LYS A 65 3.96 1.56 4.74
C LYS A 65 4.48 1.10 3.37
N LYS A 66 3.71 1.36 2.30
CA LYS A 66 4.00 1.00 0.90
C LYS A 66 4.16 -0.49 0.62
N ASP A 67 3.94 -1.35 1.62
CA ASP A 67 4.12 -2.80 1.54
C ASP A 67 2.89 -3.52 2.11
N PRO A 68 2.64 -4.80 1.74
CA PRO A 68 1.51 -5.54 2.26
C PRO A 68 1.62 -5.78 3.77
N LEU A 69 0.49 -5.76 4.48
CA LEU A 69 0.43 -5.95 5.92
C LEU A 69 -0.66 -6.94 6.32
N HIS A 70 -0.45 -7.61 7.44
CA HIS A 70 -1.46 -8.46 8.04
C HIS A 70 -2.60 -7.61 8.60
N PHE A 71 -3.85 -8.05 8.47
CA PHE A 71 -5.02 -7.29 8.93
C PHE A 71 -4.94 -6.91 10.43
N GLU A 72 -4.36 -7.77 11.28
CA GLU A 72 -4.12 -7.47 12.70
C GLU A 72 -3.09 -6.36 12.88
N THR A 73 -2.01 -6.40 12.11
CA THR A 73 -0.98 -5.35 12.12
C THR A 73 -1.57 -4.02 11.66
N ILE A 74 -2.44 -4.04 10.64
CA ILE A 74 -3.16 -2.84 10.18
C ILE A 74 -4.02 -2.28 11.31
N ALA A 75 -4.83 -3.10 11.98
CA ALA A 75 -5.65 -2.66 13.10
C ALA A 75 -4.82 -2.07 14.24
N LYS A 76 -3.70 -2.70 14.60
CA LYS A 76 -2.77 -2.20 15.60
C LYS A 76 -2.19 -0.84 15.20
N THR A 77 -1.71 -0.70 13.97
CA THR A 77 -1.15 0.56 13.48
C THR A 77 -2.21 1.68 13.42
N ILE A 78 -3.46 1.38 13.07
CA ILE A 78 -4.55 2.37 13.11
C ILE A 78 -4.75 2.90 14.54
N ASN A 79 -4.70 2.02 15.54
CA ASN A 79 -4.85 2.39 16.94
C ASN A 79 -3.63 3.15 17.48
N GLU A 80 -2.41 2.77 17.08
CA GLU A 80 -1.17 3.46 17.45
C GLU A 80 -1.10 4.89 16.89
N VAL A 81 -1.59 5.10 15.67
CA VAL A 81 -1.61 6.42 15.02
C VAL A 81 -2.65 7.36 15.65
N GLY A 82 -3.68 6.80 16.29
CA GLY A 82 -4.64 7.60 17.06
C GLY A 82 -5.48 8.55 16.20
N PHE A 83 -5.93 8.12 15.02
CA PHE A 83 -6.77 8.94 14.12
C PHE A 83 -8.04 9.49 14.79
N ASP A 84 -8.57 8.74 15.76
CA ASP A 84 -9.79 9.05 16.49
C ASP A 84 -9.79 8.26 17.81
N ARG A 85 -10.74 8.55 18.70
CA ARG A 85 -10.95 7.83 19.97
C ARG A 85 -11.47 6.40 19.77
N ARG A 86 -11.97 6.08 18.57
CA ARG A 86 -12.56 4.77 18.25
C ARG A 86 -11.47 3.74 17.95
N VAL A 87 -11.47 2.66 18.73
CA VAL A 87 -10.57 1.52 18.55
C VAL A 87 -10.96 0.72 17.30
N ALA A 88 -10.00 0.51 16.41
CA ALA A 88 -10.11 -0.39 15.29
C ALA A 88 -9.92 -1.84 15.75
N LEU A 89 -10.97 -2.65 15.63
CA LEU A 89 -10.91 -4.09 15.86
C LEU A 89 -10.39 -4.81 14.62
N ALA A 90 -9.58 -5.85 14.82
CA ALA A 90 -9.02 -6.64 13.72
C ALA A 90 -10.10 -7.30 12.85
N SER A 91 -11.18 -7.78 13.45
CA SER A 91 -12.34 -8.36 12.74
C SER A 91 -13.03 -7.34 11.83
N THR A 92 -13.27 -6.12 12.33
CA THR A 92 -13.84 -5.02 11.53
C THR A 92 -12.90 -4.64 10.39
N VAL A 93 -11.61 -4.51 10.65
CA VAL A 93 -10.62 -4.21 9.61
C VAL A 93 -10.61 -5.29 8.53
N HIS A 94 -10.64 -6.57 8.91
CA HIS A 94 -10.70 -7.68 7.96
C HIS A 94 -11.95 -7.63 7.07
N ASN A 95 -13.13 -7.41 7.65
CA ASN A 95 -14.38 -7.31 6.89
C ASN A 95 -14.37 -6.15 5.91
N GLU A 96 -13.80 -5.01 6.31
CA GLU A 96 -13.76 -3.81 5.49
C GLU A 96 -12.68 -3.89 4.40
N LEU A 97 -11.62 -4.66 4.63
CA LEU A 97 -10.63 -5.03 3.62
C LEU A 97 -11.24 -5.92 2.52
N ILE A 98 -12.16 -6.82 2.86
CA ILE A 98 -12.81 -7.71 1.88
C ILE A 98 -13.84 -6.96 1.02
N LYS A 99 -14.55 -6.00 1.62
CA LYS A 99 -15.66 -5.27 0.96
C LYS A 99 -15.21 -4.24 -0.06
N ASP A 100 -13.95 -3.81 -0.02
CA ASP A 100 -13.45 -2.68 -0.81
C ASP A 100 -12.38 -3.16 -1.82
N ASN A 101 -12.64 -2.90 -3.10
CA ASN A 101 -11.81 -3.35 -4.22
C ASN A 101 -10.44 -2.67 -4.30
N ARG A 102 -10.20 -1.60 -3.52
CA ARG A 102 -8.89 -0.96 -3.40
C ARG A 102 -7.89 -1.85 -2.67
N PHE A 103 -8.36 -2.84 -1.91
CA PHE A 103 -7.52 -3.76 -1.16
C PHE A 103 -7.48 -5.13 -1.80
N VAL A 104 -6.28 -5.70 -1.87
CA VAL A 104 -6.05 -7.01 -2.48
C VAL A 104 -5.43 -7.94 -1.46
N LEU A 105 -6.07 -9.10 -1.25
CA LEU A 105 -5.53 -10.18 -0.45
C LEU A 105 -4.38 -10.85 -1.21
N VAL A 106 -3.17 -10.76 -0.67
CA VAL A 106 -1.94 -11.26 -1.32
C VAL A 106 -1.36 -12.49 -0.62
N GLY A 107 -1.92 -12.90 0.52
CA GLY A 107 -1.52 -14.09 1.28
C GLY A 107 -2.31 -14.20 2.57
N ARG A 108 -2.09 -15.27 3.37
CA ARG A 108 -2.72 -15.58 4.69
C ARG A 108 -2.99 -14.33 5.57
N GLY A 109 -4.13 -13.66 5.37
CA GLY A 109 -4.49 -12.41 6.06
C GLY A 109 -3.70 -11.15 5.68
N MET A 110 -2.87 -11.20 4.64
CA MET A 110 -2.03 -10.10 4.17
C MET A 110 -2.71 -9.31 3.07
N TYR A 111 -2.84 -8.01 3.26
CA TYR A 111 -3.50 -7.10 2.34
C TYR A 111 -2.56 -6.02 1.82
N ALA A 112 -2.77 -5.64 0.55
CA ALA A 112 -2.03 -4.59 -0.13
C ALA A 112 -2.99 -3.65 -0.89
N LEU A 113 -2.48 -2.50 -1.33
CA LEU A 113 -3.25 -1.59 -2.18
C LEU A 113 -3.19 -2.02 -3.64
N GLY A 114 -4.35 -2.12 -4.30
CA GLY A 114 -4.44 -2.50 -5.72
C GLY A 114 -3.65 -1.54 -6.63
N GLU A 115 -3.56 -0.25 -6.29
CA GLU A 115 -2.82 0.76 -7.06
C GLU A 115 -1.31 0.47 -7.17
N TYR A 116 -0.75 -0.37 -6.30
CA TYR A 116 0.64 -0.82 -6.38
C TYR A 116 0.83 -2.02 -7.32
N GLY A 117 -0.16 -2.32 -8.16
CA GLY A 117 -0.13 -3.41 -9.14
C GLY A 117 -0.37 -4.79 -8.53
N TYR A 118 -0.78 -4.85 -7.25
CA TYR A 118 -1.21 -6.11 -6.66
C TYR A 118 -2.57 -6.46 -7.25
N GLU A 119 -2.60 -7.42 -8.16
CA GLU A 119 -3.83 -8.02 -8.63
C GLU A 119 -3.94 -9.45 -8.08
N PRO A 120 -5.13 -9.88 -7.66
CA PRO A 120 -5.37 -11.29 -7.42
C PRO A 120 -5.21 -12.02 -8.75
N GLY A 121 -4.08 -12.72 -8.93
CA GLY A 121 -3.83 -13.57 -10.09
C GLY A 121 -2.74 -13.07 -11.05
N THR A 122 -2.35 -11.80 -11.10
CA THR A 122 -1.38 -11.34 -12.12
C THR A 122 0.07 -11.47 -11.69
N ALA A 123 0.41 -11.17 -10.44
CA ALA A 123 1.75 -11.47 -9.91
C ALA A 123 2.00 -12.98 -9.92
N LYS A 124 0.97 -13.78 -9.57
CA LYS A 124 1.03 -15.25 -9.58
C LYS A 124 1.24 -15.80 -10.99
N THR A 125 0.55 -15.29 -11.99
CA THR A 125 0.72 -15.74 -13.39
C THR A 125 2.08 -15.36 -13.95
N VAL A 126 2.60 -14.17 -13.65
CA VAL A 126 3.98 -13.79 -14.04
C VAL A 126 5.01 -14.69 -13.36
N ILE A 127 4.90 -14.90 -12.03
CA ILE A 127 5.80 -15.81 -11.29
C ILE A 127 5.69 -17.24 -11.85
N LYS A 128 4.48 -17.72 -12.14
CA LYS A 128 4.24 -19.03 -12.76
C LYS A 128 4.95 -19.12 -14.11
N ARG A 129 4.82 -18.12 -14.97
CA ARG A 129 5.46 -18.09 -16.30
C ARG A 129 6.98 -18.09 -16.19
N VAL A 130 7.54 -17.30 -15.27
CA VAL A 130 8.99 -17.26 -15.01
C VAL A 130 9.51 -18.62 -14.55
N LEU A 131 8.83 -19.25 -13.58
CA LEU A 131 9.21 -20.57 -13.06
C LEU A 131 8.98 -21.70 -14.08
N GLN A 132 7.98 -21.60 -14.95
CA GLN A 132 7.78 -22.54 -16.07
C GLN A 132 8.88 -22.40 -17.12
N LYS A 133 9.35 -21.18 -17.38
CA LYS A 133 10.40 -20.90 -18.38
C LYS A 133 11.80 -21.28 -17.91
N HIS A 134 12.12 -21.05 -16.64
CA HIS A 134 13.47 -21.22 -16.09
C HIS A 134 13.60 -22.44 -15.16
N GLY A 135 12.52 -23.14 -14.87
CA GLY A 135 12.50 -24.24 -13.90
C GLY A 135 12.52 -23.77 -12.45
N PRO A 136 12.82 -24.66 -11.49
CA PRO A 136 12.86 -24.31 -10.07
C PRO A 136 13.97 -23.31 -9.76
N LEU A 137 13.60 -22.14 -9.21
CA LEU A 137 14.52 -21.03 -8.93
C LEU A 137 14.54 -20.66 -7.45
N LYS A 138 15.65 -20.07 -6.99
CA LYS A 138 15.72 -19.49 -5.64
C LYS A 138 14.92 -18.18 -5.58
N PRO A 139 14.41 -17.78 -4.41
CA PRO A 139 13.58 -16.57 -4.28
C PRO A 139 14.25 -15.29 -4.84
N ASN A 140 15.56 -15.10 -4.65
CA ASN A 140 16.28 -13.95 -5.22
C ASN A 140 16.32 -13.96 -6.75
N ASP A 141 16.44 -15.13 -7.36
CA ASP A 141 16.47 -15.28 -8.81
C ASP A 141 15.07 -15.00 -9.38
N VAL A 142 14.02 -15.53 -8.75
CA VAL A 142 12.63 -15.24 -9.14
C VAL A 142 12.35 -13.74 -9.08
N ILE A 143 12.77 -13.04 -8.01
CA ILE A 143 12.62 -11.59 -7.92
C ILE A 143 13.30 -10.89 -9.09
N SER A 144 14.52 -11.33 -9.43
CA SER A 144 15.31 -10.73 -10.50
C SER A 144 14.68 -10.92 -11.88
N HIS A 145 14.15 -12.11 -12.16
CA HIS A 145 13.45 -12.42 -13.42
C HIS A 145 12.09 -11.72 -13.51
N VAL A 146 11.30 -11.73 -12.45
CA VAL A 146 9.98 -11.08 -12.42
C VAL A 146 10.11 -9.56 -12.57
N LYS A 147 11.12 -8.95 -11.96
CA LYS A 147 11.43 -7.51 -12.13
C LYS A 147 11.73 -7.11 -13.58
N LYS A 148 12.27 -8.02 -14.39
CA LYS A 148 12.54 -7.77 -15.81
C LYS A 148 11.26 -7.71 -16.64
N GLU A 149 10.23 -8.47 -16.26
CA GLU A 149 8.94 -8.48 -16.95
C GLU A 149 7.97 -7.41 -16.44
N ARG A 150 7.98 -7.11 -15.13
CA ARG A 150 7.10 -6.11 -14.51
C ARG A 150 7.73 -5.50 -13.27
N LEU A 151 7.53 -4.20 -13.04
CA LEU A 151 8.06 -3.46 -11.89
C LEU A 151 7.33 -3.80 -10.58
N PHE A 152 7.53 -5.03 -10.09
CA PHE A 152 7.07 -5.44 -8.76
C PHE A 152 8.15 -5.20 -7.70
N LYS A 153 7.71 -4.88 -6.48
CA LYS A 153 8.62 -4.84 -5.34
C LYS A 153 9.08 -6.26 -4.98
N PRO A 154 10.30 -6.45 -4.46
CA PRO A 154 10.77 -7.75 -3.99
C PRO A 154 9.79 -8.43 -3.03
N ASN A 155 9.24 -7.67 -2.07
CA ASN A 155 8.28 -8.15 -1.09
C ASN A 155 6.99 -8.69 -1.74
N THR A 156 6.55 -8.08 -2.84
CA THR A 156 5.40 -8.53 -3.64
C THR A 156 5.63 -9.93 -4.21
N VAL A 157 6.84 -10.19 -4.72
CA VAL A 157 7.17 -11.49 -5.28
C VAL A 157 7.28 -12.53 -4.17
N LEU A 158 7.94 -12.18 -3.07
CA LEU A 158 8.10 -13.08 -1.91
C LEU A 158 6.77 -13.50 -1.30
N ILE A 159 5.82 -12.58 -1.13
CA ILE A 159 4.53 -12.91 -0.51
C ILE A 159 3.69 -13.81 -1.41
N ASN A 160 3.72 -13.58 -2.73
CA ASN A 160 3.02 -14.42 -3.69
C ASN A 160 3.68 -15.80 -3.81
N LEU A 161 5.01 -15.90 -3.69
CA LEU A 161 5.73 -17.17 -3.62
C LEU A 161 5.38 -18.02 -2.40
N GLN A 162 4.90 -17.42 -1.30
CA GLN A 162 4.45 -18.16 -0.12
C GLN A 162 3.07 -18.81 -0.29
N ASP A 163 2.36 -18.56 -1.39
CA ASP A 163 1.07 -19.18 -1.65
C ASP A 163 1.24 -20.66 -2.03
N LYS A 164 0.95 -21.53 -1.05
CA LYS A 164 1.08 -23.00 -1.16
C LYS A 164 0.09 -23.64 -2.15
N ASN A 165 -0.92 -22.89 -2.61
CA ASN A 165 -1.87 -23.38 -3.61
C ASN A 165 -1.27 -23.32 -5.02
N TRP A 166 -0.36 -22.37 -5.27
CA TRP A 166 0.23 -22.12 -6.59
C TRP A 166 1.70 -22.53 -6.68
N PHE A 167 2.45 -22.45 -5.58
CA PHE A 167 3.89 -22.68 -5.55
C PHE A 167 4.28 -23.64 -4.43
N LYS A 168 5.27 -24.50 -4.72
CA LYS A 168 5.86 -25.44 -3.76
C LYS A 168 7.31 -25.07 -3.53
N ARG A 169 7.70 -24.96 -2.27
CA ARG A 169 9.11 -24.85 -1.87
C ARG A 169 9.73 -26.24 -1.78
N LEU A 170 10.81 -26.46 -2.50
CA LEU A 170 11.60 -27.69 -2.51
C LEU A 170 12.56 -27.73 -1.30
N PRO A 171 13.06 -28.93 -0.93
CA PRO A 171 14.00 -29.10 0.20
C PRO A 171 15.28 -28.28 0.05
N ASP A 172 15.71 -28.02 -1.18
CA ASP A 172 16.89 -27.22 -1.52
C ASP A 172 16.65 -25.70 -1.46
N GLY A 173 15.44 -25.27 -1.07
CA GLY A 173 15.06 -23.87 -0.93
C GLY A 173 14.60 -23.20 -2.23
N ARG A 174 14.51 -23.93 -3.36
CA ARG A 174 13.95 -23.42 -4.62
C ARG A 174 12.42 -23.48 -4.63
N TYR A 175 11.80 -22.64 -5.45
CA TYR A 175 10.37 -22.64 -5.68
C TYR A 175 10.04 -23.28 -7.03
N HIS A 176 9.00 -24.10 -7.05
CA HIS A 176 8.46 -24.73 -8.24
C HIS A 176 6.95 -24.43 -8.35
N VAL A 177 6.42 -24.41 -9.58
CA VAL A 177 4.99 -24.25 -9.82
C VAL A 177 4.29 -25.53 -9.41
N ARG A 178 3.20 -25.40 -8.67
CA ARG A 178 2.30 -26.53 -8.43
C ARG A 178 1.34 -26.57 -9.61
N GLU A 179 1.50 -27.57 -10.48
CA GLU A 179 0.47 -27.86 -11.47
C GLU A 179 -0.74 -28.44 -10.72
N ALA A 180 -1.91 -27.84 -10.98
CA ALA A 180 -3.18 -28.33 -10.52
C ALA A 180 -3.64 -29.46 -11.45
#